data_AF-A0A151THB0-F1
#
_entry.id   AF-A0A151THB0-F1
#
_cell.length_a   1.000
_cell.length_b   1.000
_cell.length_c   1.000
_cell.angle_alpha   90.00
_cell.angle_beta   90.00
_cell.angle_gamma   90.00
#
_symmetry.space_group_name_H-M   'P 1'
#
loop_
_entity.id
_entity.type
_entity.pdbx_description
1 polymer ?
#
loop_
_entity_poly.entity_id
_entity_poly.type
_entity_poly.pdbx_seq_one_letter_code
_entity_poly.pdbx_strand_id
1 'polypeptide(L)'
;MLDAAKHGIVEFIESMAKADHDLLWSTDNYKRGIFSYAILHRKQIVFQLIYNLNGRKDIIKYRIDVFGNNLLHLAAHLGPSSDVNDRAGAALQMQREFQWFKAVEEVVSLKCKEARNDDGKKPRELFTETHKELVKEGEKWAKQAAKSFALVGILITTVMFAAAFTVPGGNNQNTGVPIFLDYDVFTTFLVADAISLFTSATSVLIFIWILTSRFAEKDFLKRIPFKLLAGLGFLFLSVASMMVAFCAALGVVLNHYWAYKRLFIGGAILGSIPVFVLVPSQLRLIYEILLYTLSNPIRRGSN
;
A
#
# COMPACT_ATOMS: atom_id res chain seq x y z
N MET A 1 6.90 10.43 32.95
CA MET A 1 7.79 9.86 31.89
C MET A 1 7.11 8.79 31.07
N LEU A 2 6.71 7.66 31.65
CA LEU A 2 6.11 6.55 30.91
C LEU A 2 4.81 6.93 30.18
N ASP A 3 3.95 7.73 30.82
CA ASP A 3 2.72 8.19 30.19
C ASP A 3 2.96 9.21 29.05
N ALA A 4 3.98 10.06 29.18
CA ALA A 4 4.42 10.92 28.08
C ALA A 4 4.91 10.07 26.88
N ALA A 5 5.62 8.97 27.15
CA ALA A 5 6.07 8.04 26.12
C ALA A 5 4.92 7.29 25.44
N LYS A 6 3.89 6.92 26.22
CA LYS A 6 2.65 6.32 25.71
C LYS A 6 1.93 7.24 24.72
N HIS A 7 1.88 8.54 25.01
CA HIS A 7 1.15 9.51 24.18
C HIS A 7 1.99 10.12 23.07
N GLY A 8 3.32 10.11 23.20
CA GLY A 8 4.25 10.67 22.22
C GLY A 8 4.69 12.10 22.51
N ILE A 9 4.65 12.54 23.78
CA ILE A 9 4.97 13.91 24.20
C ILE A 9 6.48 14.03 24.41
N VAL A 10 7.19 14.40 23.34
CA VAL A 10 8.66 14.31 23.24
C VAL A 10 9.34 15.41 24.04
N GLU A 11 8.79 16.62 23.99
CA GLU A 11 9.27 17.83 24.66
C GLU A 11 9.29 17.66 26.18
N PHE A 12 8.27 16.97 26.71
CA PHE A 12 8.20 16.63 28.12
C PHE A 12 9.29 15.61 28.50
N ILE A 13 9.50 14.58 27.67
CA ILE A 13 10.53 13.56 27.92
C ILE A 13 11.92 14.20 27.93
N GLU A 14 12.23 15.07 26.96
CA GLU A 14 13.52 15.79 26.90
C GLU A 14 13.72 16.72 28.10
N SER A 15 12.70 17.49 28.46
CA SER A 15 12.78 18.45 29.58
C SER A 15 13.03 17.73 30.90
N MET A 16 12.32 16.63 31.13
CA MET A 16 12.51 15.80 32.34
C MET A 16 13.87 15.10 32.33
N ALA A 17 14.34 14.60 31.18
CA ALA A 17 15.65 13.96 31.07
C ALA A 17 16.82 14.93 31.31
N LYS A 18 16.65 16.21 30.95
CA LYS A 18 17.60 17.29 31.25
C LYS A 18 17.60 17.66 32.73
N ALA A 19 16.43 17.65 33.37
CA ALA A 19 16.27 17.98 34.78
C ALA A 19 16.82 16.87 35.69
N ASP A 20 16.50 15.61 35.36
CA ASP A 20 16.97 14.43 36.08
C ASP A 20 17.13 13.26 35.12
N HIS A 21 18.38 12.89 34.87
CA HIS A 21 18.73 11.81 33.94
C HIS A 21 18.28 10.43 34.47
N ASP A 22 18.08 10.27 35.78
CA ASP A 22 17.67 8.98 36.36
C ASP A 22 16.23 8.60 35.99
N LEU A 23 15.40 9.60 35.65
CA LEU A 23 14.03 9.39 35.19
C LEU A 23 13.94 8.60 33.87
N LEU A 24 15.00 8.59 33.05
CA LEU A 24 15.08 7.73 31.86
C LEU A 24 15.07 6.24 32.19
N TRP A 25 15.43 5.89 33.43
CA TRP A 25 15.47 4.50 33.92
C TRP A 25 14.19 4.08 34.65
N SER A 26 13.21 4.98 34.75
CA SER A 26 11.90 4.66 35.33
C SER A 26 11.25 3.48 34.63
N THR A 27 10.70 2.56 35.43
CA THR A 27 9.96 1.40 34.97
C THR A 27 8.61 1.31 35.65
N ASP A 28 7.63 0.71 34.97
CA ASP A 28 6.37 0.33 35.59
C ASP A 28 6.50 -0.92 36.49
N ASN A 29 5.36 -1.37 37.03
CA ASN A 29 5.27 -2.59 37.84
C ASN A 29 5.64 -3.87 37.07
N TYR A 30 5.68 -3.82 35.75
CA TYR A 30 6.07 -4.92 34.87
C TYR A 30 7.54 -4.82 34.42
N LYS A 31 8.35 -3.93 35.02
CA LYS A 31 9.74 -3.64 34.62
C LYS A 31 9.88 -3.06 33.21
N ARG A 32 8.82 -2.45 32.67
CA ARG A 32 8.80 -1.83 31.34
C ARG A 32 9.14 -0.35 31.47
N GLY A 33 10.16 0.08 30.74
CA GLY A 33 10.61 1.47 30.71
C GLY A 33 10.03 2.27 29.55
N ILE A 34 10.54 3.48 29.37
CA ILE A 34 10.11 4.42 28.32
C ILE A 34 10.19 3.78 26.92
N PHE A 35 11.23 2.98 26.65
CA PHE A 35 11.41 2.27 25.39
C PHE A 35 10.30 1.23 25.13
N SER A 36 9.93 0.48 26.16
CA SER A 36 8.85 -0.51 26.10
C SER A 36 7.51 0.14 25.78
N TYR A 37 7.22 1.28 26.41
CA TYR A 37 6.00 2.06 26.15
C TYR A 37 5.96 2.64 24.73
N ALA A 38 7.08 3.17 24.24
CA ALA A 38 7.18 3.64 22.86
C ALA A 38 6.90 2.51 21.85
N ILE A 39 7.41 1.30 22.13
CA ILE A 39 7.17 0.11 21.32
C ILE A 39 5.71 -0.34 21.35
N LEU A 40 5.15 -0.54 22.55
CA LEU A 40 3.77 -1.00 22.73
C LEU A 40 2.76 -0.06 22.08
N HIS A 41 3.00 1.26 22.13
CA HIS A 41 2.07 2.27 21.61
C HIS A 41 2.43 2.84 20.24
N ARG A 42 3.37 2.22 19.51
CA ARG A 42 3.77 2.60 18.15
C ARG A 42 4.25 4.06 18.04
N LYS A 43 4.88 4.60 19.10
CA LYS A 43 5.36 5.99 19.15
C LYS A 43 6.77 6.09 18.58
N GLN A 44 6.85 6.14 17.25
CA GLN A 44 8.09 6.21 16.48
C GLN A 44 9.00 7.36 16.89
N ILE A 45 8.45 8.56 17.11
CA ILE A 45 9.26 9.75 17.45
C ILE A 45 9.93 9.56 18.83
N VAL A 46 9.20 9.02 19.80
CA VAL A 46 9.74 8.69 21.12
C VAL A 46 10.80 7.59 21.02
N PHE A 47 10.56 6.56 20.21
CA PHE A 47 11.55 5.51 19.95
C PHE A 47 12.86 6.07 19.38
N GLN A 48 12.77 6.95 18.37
CA GLN A 48 13.93 7.61 17.76
C GLN A 48 14.66 8.52 18.74
N LEU A 49 13.91 9.34 19.50
CA LEU A 49 14.49 10.21 20.53
C LEU A 49 15.36 9.39 21.49
N ILE A 50 14.79 8.34 22.09
CA ILE A 50 15.52 7.56 23.10
C ILE A 50 16.66 6.78 22.45
N TYR A 51 16.49 6.29 21.21
CA TYR A 51 17.57 5.62 20.49
C TYR A 51 18.79 6.54 20.29
N ASN A 52 18.55 7.82 19.99
CA ASN A 52 19.59 8.81 19.77
C ASN A 52 20.21 9.32 21.08
N LEU A 53 19.40 9.57 22.12
CA LEU A 53 19.86 10.06 23.42
C LEU A 53 20.77 9.07 24.14
N ASN A 54 20.50 7.77 24.00
CA ASN A 54 20.99 6.81 24.98
C ASN A 54 22.33 6.14 24.64
N GLY A 55 23.07 6.58 23.61
CA GLY A 55 24.51 6.36 23.26
C GLY A 55 25.16 4.96 23.47
N ARG A 56 24.92 4.32 24.60
CA ARG A 56 25.20 2.94 24.99
C ARG A 56 24.11 2.00 24.45
N LYS A 57 24.31 1.53 23.22
CA LYS A 57 23.50 0.50 22.53
C LYS A 57 23.38 -0.82 23.31
N ASP A 58 24.21 -1.02 24.32
CA ASP A 58 24.35 -2.32 25.00
C ASP A 58 23.32 -2.54 26.12
N ILE A 59 22.76 -1.47 26.69
CA ILE A 59 21.80 -1.55 27.80
C ILE A 59 20.37 -1.77 27.29
N ILE A 60 20.08 -1.34 26.06
CA ILE A 60 18.80 -1.59 25.36
C ILE A 60 18.66 -3.08 24.98
N LYS A 61 19.78 -3.81 24.85
CA LYS A 61 19.80 -5.20 24.34
C LYS A 61 19.26 -6.27 25.31
N TYR A 62 19.16 -6.00 26.61
CA TYR A 62 18.89 -7.06 27.60
C TYR A 62 17.73 -6.78 28.56
N ARG A 63 16.94 -5.72 28.35
CA ARG A 63 15.75 -5.51 29.17
C ARG A 63 14.65 -6.50 28.79
N ILE A 64 14.20 -7.23 29.79
CA ILE A 64 13.04 -8.11 29.76
C ILE A 64 12.01 -7.59 30.77
N ASP A 65 10.73 -7.70 30.43
CA ASP A 65 9.65 -7.45 31.37
C ASP A 65 9.46 -8.66 32.32
N VAL A 66 8.49 -8.57 33.24
CA VAL A 66 8.20 -9.66 34.19
C VAL A 66 7.67 -10.95 33.55
N PHE A 67 7.36 -10.94 32.25
CA PHE A 67 6.88 -12.09 31.47
C PHE A 67 7.97 -12.65 30.53
N GLY A 68 9.23 -12.23 30.74
CA GLY A 68 10.35 -12.61 29.87
C GLY A 68 10.32 -11.95 28.49
N ASN A 69 9.44 -10.98 28.24
CA ASN A 69 9.36 -10.30 26.94
C ASN A 69 10.47 -9.27 26.81
N ASN A 70 11.34 -9.47 25.82
CA ASN A 70 12.24 -8.41 25.36
C ASN A 70 11.51 -7.39 24.47
N LEU A 71 12.20 -6.33 24.06
CA LEU A 71 11.65 -5.26 23.21
C LEU A 71 11.01 -5.76 21.90
N LEU A 72 11.52 -6.84 21.30
CA LEU A 72 10.96 -7.40 20.08
C LEU A 72 9.68 -8.22 20.35
N HIS A 73 9.58 -8.89 21.49
CA HIS A 73 8.30 -9.49 21.94
C HIS A 73 7.25 -8.39 22.17
N LEU A 74 7.64 -7.24 22.74
CA LEU A 74 6.73 -6.11 22.91
C LEU A 74 6.25 -5.54 21.56
N ALA A 75 7.11 -5.53 20.54
CA ALA A 75 6.72 -5.16 19.19
C ALA A 75 5.82 -6.22 18.52
N ALA A 76 5.87 -7.47 19.02
CA ALA A 76 5.10 -8.58 18.50
C ALA A 76 3.62 -8.53 18.90
N HIS A 77 3.28 -7.92 20.05
CA HIS A 77 1.89 -7.71 20.44
C HIS A 77 1.19 -6.74 19.51
N LEU A 78 -0.10 -6.96 19.26
CA LEU A 78 -0.93 -6.05 18.48
C LEU A 78 -0.97 -4.65 19.13
N GLY A 79 -0.64 -3.63 18.35
CA GLY A 79 -0.67 -2.24 18.80
C GLY A 79 -2.10 -1.75 19.06
N PRO A 80 -2.26 -0.54 19.64
CA PRO A 80 -3.58 0.08 19.80
C PRO A 80 -4.29 0.13 18.45
N SER A 81 -5.56 -0.27 18.40
CA SER A 81 -6.35 -0.06 17.18
C SER A 81 -6.35 1.43 16.88
N SER A 82 -5.82 1.84 15.72
CA SER A 82 -6.17 3.15 15.20
C SER A 82 -7.68 3.13 15.01
N ASP A 83 -8.42 4.15 15.49
CA ASP A 83 -9.89 4.31 15.37
C ASP A 83 -10.45 4.30 13.93
N VAL A 84 -9.65 3.88 12.96
CA VAL A 84 -9.98 3.79 11.54
C VAL A 84 -10.86 2.56 11.31
N ASN A 85 -12.15 2.76 11.55
CA ASN A 85 -13.30 1.88 11.26
C ASN A 85 -13.50 1.61 9.75
N ASP A 86 -12.43 1.44 8.97
CA ASP A 86 -12.52 1.32 7.52
C ASP A 86 -12.19 -0.09 7.03
N ARG A 87 -12.85 -0.56 5.96
CA ARG A 87 -12.72 -1.96 5.47
C ARG A 87 -11.31 -2.29 4.96
N ALA A 88 -10.56 -1.28 4.54
CA ALA A 88 -9.13 -1.41 4.18
C ALA A 88 -8.21 -1.42 5.42
N GLY A 89 -8.77 -1.11 6.60
CA GLY A 89 -8.08 -0.90 7.87
C GLY A 89 -7.30 -2.12 8.34
N ALA A 90 -7.84 -3.34 8.20
CA ALA A 90 -7.16 -4.56 8.65
C ALA A 90 -5.87 -4.83 7.86
N ALA A 91 -5.91 -4.74 6.53
CA ALA A 91 -4.74 -4.96 5.68
C ALA A 91 -3.67 -3.87 5.90
N LEU A 92 -4.09 -2.60 5.99
CA LEU A 92 -3.20 -1.47 6.25
C LEU A 92 -2.61 -1.51 7.67
N GLN A 93 -3.42 -1.87 8.67
CA GLN A 93 -2.96 -2.09 10.03
C GLN A 93 -1.92 -3.21 10.05
N MET A 94 -2.18 -4.34 9.41
CA MET A 94 -1.23 -5.44 9.34
C MET A 94 0.10 -5.03 8.69
N GLN A 95 0.05 -4.21 7.63
CA GLN A 95 1.25 -3.68 6.99
C GLN A 95 2.05 -2.77 7.94
N ARG A 96 1.37 -1.88 8.67
CA ARG A 96 2.01 -1.01 9.68
C ARG A 96 2.63 -1.81 10.81
N GLU A 97 1.91 -2.81 11.33
CA GLU A 97 2.39 -3.67 12.42
C GLU A 97 3.61 -4.47 11.98
N PHE A 98 3.62 -5.00 10.76
CA PHE A 98 4.78 -5.70 10.20
C PHE A 98 5.99 -4.79 10.00
N GLN A 99 5.78 -3.57 9.52
CA GLN A 99 6.85 -2.58 9.37
C GLN A 99 7.41 -2.14 10.72
N TRP A 100 6.54 -1.94 11.71
CA TRP A 100 6.96 -1.64 13.07
C TRP A 100 7.79 -2.77 13.68
N PHE A 101 7.32 -4.01 13.54
CA PHE A 101 8.04 -5.19 14.00
C PHE A 101 9.42 -5.28 13.35
N LYS A 102 9.51 -5.09 12.03
CA LYS A 102 10.79 -5.06 11.31
C LYS A 102 11.72 -3.95 11.75
N ALA A 103 11.18 -2.75 11.97
CA ALA A 103 11.97 -1.63 12.45
C ALA A 103 12.64 -1.97 13.79
N VAL A 104 11.86 -2.44 14.76
CA VAL A 104 12.40 -2.88 16.05
C VAL A 104 13.38 -4.05 15.87
N GLU A 105 13.09 -4.99 14.98
CA GLU A 105 13.95 -6.14 14.68
C GLU A 105 15.34 -5.74 14.16
N GLU A 106 15.45 -4.67 13.39
CA GLU A 106 16.74 -4.18 12.89
C GLU A 106 17.61 -3.53 13.97
N VAL A 107 16.98 -3.02 15.03
CA VAL A 107 17.66 -2.34 16.14
C VAL A 107 18.13 -3.31 17.22
N VAL A 108 17.34 -4.36 17.48
CA VAL A 108 17.65 -5.31 18.56
C VAL A 108 18.75 -6.32 18.16
N SER A 109 19.44 -6.85 19.16
CA SER A 109 20.49 -7.85 18.93
C SER A 109 19.93 -9.19 18.45
N LEU A 110 20.78 -10.02 17.82
CA LEU A 110 20.42 -11.38 17.40
C LEU A 110 19.89 -12.24 18.56
N LYS A 111 20.43 -12.07 19.78
CA LYS A 111 19.96 -12.76 20.98
C LYS A 111 18.49 -12.45 21.28
N CYS A 112 18.02 -11.22 21.05
CA CYS A 112 16.62 -10.85 21.26
C CYS A 112 15.68 -11.55 20.26
N LYS A 113 16.16 -11.84 19.05
CA LYS A 113 15.37 -12.50 17.99
C LYS A 113 15.12 -13.97 18.27
N GLU A 114 16.07 -14.62 18.93
CA GLU A 114 16.03 -16.05 19.26
C GLU A 114 15.57 -16.35 20.69
N ALA A 115 15.55 -15.33 21.55
CA ALA A 115 15.07 -15.45 22.93
C ALA A 115 13.61 -15.92 22.97
N ARG A 116 13.29 -16.70 23.99
CA ARG A 116 11.92 -17.12 24.31
C ARG A 116 11.42 -16.35 25.52
N ASN A 117 10.15 -15.95 25.48
CA ASN A 117 9.47 -15.41 26.66
C ASN A 117 9.07 -16.53 27.63
N ASP A 118 8.36 -16.19 28.72
CA ASP A 118 7.93 -17.17 29.72
C ASP A 118 6.92 -18.19 29.18
N ASP A 119 6.18 -17.84 28.11
CA ASP A 119 5.32 -18.77 27.36
C ASP A 119 6.12 -19.69 26.41
N GLY A 120 7.45 -19.57 26.39
CA GLY A 120 8.33 -20.34 25.52
C GLY A 120 8.30 -19.92 24.05
N LYS A 121 7.70 -18.77 23.70
CA LYS A 121 7.54 -18.30 22.31
C LYS A 121 8.67 -17.37 21.92
N LYS A 122 9.11 -17.44 20.66
CA LYS A 122 9.99 -16.42 20.06
C LYS A 122 9.19 -15.19 19.62
N PRO A 123 9.82 -14.01 19.44
CA PRO A 123 9.11 -12.81 19.01
C PRO A 123 8.35 -12.97 17.69
N ARG A 124 8.92 -13.69 16.72
CA ARG A 124 8.26 -13.94 15.43
C ARG A 124 7.06 -14.88 15.55
N GLU A 125 7.15 -15.89 16.41
CA GLU A 125 6.05 -16.83 16.67
C GLU A 125 4.89 -16.09 17.35
N LEU A 126 5.22 -15.26 18.34
CA LEU A 126 4.25 -14.39 19.02
C LEU A 126 3.58 -13.40 18.05
N PHE A 127 4.34 -12.78 17.14
CA PHE A 127 3.80 -11.86 16.13
C PHE A 127 2.80 -12.57 15.21
N THR A 128 3.18 -13.74 14.70
CA THR A 128 2.32 -14.59 13.87
C THR A 128 1.00 -14.93 14.56
N GLU A 129 1.07 -15.35 15.83
CA GLU A 129 -0.11 -15.75 16.58
C GLU A 129 -1.04 -14.59 16.89
N THR A 130 -0.51 -13.48 17.39
CA THR A 130 -1.28 -12.28 17.77
C THR A 130 -1.93 -11.59 16.56
N HIS A 131 -1.35 -11.70 15.37
CA HIS A 131 -1.85 -11.05 14.16
C HIS A 131 -2.65 -11.97 13.23
N LYS A 132 -2.90 -13.22 13.63
CA LYS A 132 -3.55 -14.23 12.80
C LYS A 132 -4.92 -13.80 12.26
N GLU A 133 -5.79 -13.25 13.12
CA GLU A 133 -7.11 -12.77 12.69
C GLU A 133 -7.01 -11.55 11.76
N LEU A 134 -6.07 -10.64 12.03
CA LEU A 134 -5.84 -9.46 11.19
C LEU A 134 -5.37 -9.85 9.78
N VAL A 135 -4.52 -10.88 9.66
CA VAL A 135 -4.10 -11.45 8.38
C VAL A 135 -5.30 -12.05 7.64
N LYS A 136 -6.16 -12.80 8.33
CA LYS A 136 -7.35 -13.43 7.75
C LYS A 136 -8.37 -12.40 7.23
N GLU A 137 -8.58 -11.31 7.98
CA GLU A 137 -9.41 -10.19 7.55
C GLU A 137 -8.81 -9.46 6.35
N GLY A 138 -7.50 -9.18 6.39
CA GLY A 138 -6.76 -8.58 5.27
C GLY A 138 -6.81 -9.46 4.01
N GLU A 139 -6.74 -10.78 4.16
CA GLU A 139 -6.86 -11.74 3.05
C GLU A 139 -8.24 -11.67 2.41
N LYS A 140 -9.29 -11.70 3.24
CA LYS A 140 -10.68 -11.61 2.78
C LYS A 140 -10.91 -10.32 2.01
N TRP A 141 -10.41 -9.19 2.54
CA TRP A 141 -10.49 -7.90 1.86
C TRP A 141 -9.74 -7.92 0.52
N ALA A 142 -8.49 -8.41 0.50
CA ALA A 142 -7.67 -8.43 -0.71
C ALA A 142 -8.30 -9.30 -1.82
N LYS A 143 -8.87 -10.46 -1.47
CA LYS A 143 -9.64 -11.30 -2.40
C LYS A 143 -10.88 -10.59 -2.93
N GLN A 144 -11.64 -9.95 -2.06
CA GLN A 144 -12.85 -9.24 -2.45
C GLN A 144 -12.52 -8.07 -3.39
N ALA A 145 -11.50 -7.29 -3.08
CA ALA A 145 -11.01 -6.20 -3.92
C ALA A 145 -10.49 -6.72 -5.27
N ALA A 146 -9.65 -7.76 -5.28
CA ALA A 146 -9.14 -8.37 -6.50
C ALA A 146 -10.28 -8.88 -7.40
N LYS A 147 -11.32 -9.50 -6.82
CA LYS A 147 -12.51 -9.94 -7.58
C LYS A 147 -13.23 -8.75 -8.23
N SER A 148 -13.47 -7.68 -7.47
CA SER A 148 -14.12 -6.47 -8.00
C SER A 148 -13.31 -5.84 -9.13
N PHE A 149 -11.99 -5.68 -8.97
CA PHE A 149 -11.14 -5.10 -10.01
C PHE A 149 -10.96 -6.02 -11.22
N ALA A 150 -10.92 -7.34 -11.03
CA ALA A 150 -10.93 -8.30 -12.15
C ALA A 150 -12.19 -8.15 -13.00
N LEU A 151 -13.36 -7.96 -12.40
CA LEU A 151 -14.60 -7.73 -13.15
C LEU A 151 -14.54 -6.45 -13.99
N VAL A 152 -13.99 -5.37 -13.43
CA VAL A 152 -13.78 -4.11 -14.17
C VAL A 152 -12.81 -4.33 -15.33
N GLY A 153 -11.69 -5.02 -15.10
CA GLY A 153 -10.73 -5.33 -16.15
C GLY A 153 -11.32 -6.21 -17.27
N ILE A 154 -12.10 -7.24 -16.91
CA ILE A 154 -12.79 -8.09 -17.90
C ILE A 154 -13.73 -7.22 -18.76
N LEU A 155 -14.51 -6.33 -18.14
CA LEU A 155 -15.40 -5.43 -18.87
C LEU A 155 -14.64 -4.53 -19.85
N ILE A 156 -13.55 -3.91 -19.41
CA ILE A 156 -12.71 -3.06 -20.28
C ILE A 156 -12.13 -3.89 -21.43
N THR A 157 -11.56 -5.06 -21.15
CA THR A 157 -11.01 -5.95 -22.18
C THR A 157 -12.07 -6.31 -23.23
N THR A 158 -13.29 -6.63 -22.81
CA THR A 158 -14.39 -6.95 -23.73
C THR A 158 -14.81 -5.76 -24.58
N VAL A 159 -14.94 -4.57 -23.98
CA VAL A 159 -15.32 -3.34 -24.70
C VAL A 159 -14.26 -2.95 -25.72
N MET A 160 -12.99 -2.96 -25.33
CA MET A 160 -11.88 -2.61 -26.23
C MET A 160 -11.69 -3.66 -27.33
N PHE A 161 -11.80 -4.95 -27.00
CA PHE A 161 -11.77 -6.00 -28.02
C PHE A 161 -12.88 -5.82 -29.07
N ALA A 162 -14.10 -5.47 -28.64
CA ALA A 162 -15.17 -5.16 -29.58
C ALA A 162 -14.83 -3.92 -30.43
N ALA A 163 -14.36 -2.84 -29.80
CA ALA A 163 -14.00 -1.59 -30.47
C ALA A 163 -12.89 -1.75 -31.53
N ALA A 164 -11.94 -2.67 -31.31
CA ALA A 164 -10.90 -3.02 -32.29
C ALA A 164 -11.47 -3.57 -33.61
N PHE A 165 -12.61 -4.28 -33.57
CA PHE A 165 -13.26 -4.84 -34.75
C PHE A 165 -14.44 -4.01 -35.25
N THR A 166 -15.06 -3.20 -34.38
CA THR A 166 -16.12 -2.25 -34.75
C THR A 166 -15.55 -0.83 -34.81
N VAL A 167 -14.58 -0.63 -35.70
CA VAL A 167 -13.81 0.61 -35.77
C VAL A 167 -14.69 1.84 -36.09
N PRO A 168 -14.37 3.01 -35.51
CA PRO A 168 -15.09 4.25 -35.78
C PRO A 168 -14.97 4.62 -37.27
N GLY A 169 -16.11 4.93 -37.90
CA GLY A 169 -16.18 5.24 -39.33
C GLY A 169 -16.33 4.02 -40.25
N GLY A 170 -16.16 2.80 -39.74
CA GLY A 170 -16.40 1.56 -40.46
C GLY A 170 -15.30 1.14 -41.43
N ASN A 171 -15.53 -0.01 -42.08
CA ASN A 171 -14.62 -0.62 -43.04
C ASN A 171 -15.15 -0.47 -44.46
N ASN A 172 -14.24 -0.38 -45.43
CA ASN A 172 -14.58 -0.41 -46.85
C ASN A 172 -15.16 -1.79 -47.21
N GLN A 173 -16.36 -1.82 -47.78
CA GLN A 173 -17.08 -3.06 -48.09
C GLN A 173 -16.37 -3.96 -49.10
N ASN A 174 -15.51 -3.39 -49.95
CA ASN A 174 -14.82 -4.13 -51.00
C ASN A 174 -13.48 -4.72 -50.55
N THR A 175 -12.79 -4.06 -49.62
CA THR A 175 -11.42 -4.44 -49.19
C THR A 175 -11.35 -4.90 -47.74
N GLY A 176 -12.37 -4.60 -46.92
CA GLY A 176 -12.37 -4.84 -45.48
C GLY A 176 -11.47 -3.89 -44.67
N VAL A 177 -10.75 -2.98 -45.35
CA VAL A 177 -9.80 -2.05 -44.71
C VAL A 177 -10.55 -0.88 -44.07
N PRO A 178 -10.16 -0.43 -42.86
CA PRO A 178 -10.76 0.75 -42.24
C PRO A 178 -10.68 1.99 -43.13
N ILE A 179 -11.80 2.72 -43.26
CA ILE A 179 -11.91 3.86 -44.19
C ILE A 179 -10.97 5.01 -43.81
N PHE A 180 -10.70 5.17 -42.51
CA PHE A 180 -9.87 6.25 -41.97
C PHE A 180 -8.44 5.82 -41.66
N LEU A 181 -7.95 4.70 -42.22
CA LEU A 181 -6.64 4.15 -41.90
C LEU A 181 -5.47 5.14 -42.06
N ASP A 182 -5.55 6.01 -43.08
CA ASP A 182 -4.50 6.99 -43.41
C ASP A 182 -4.50 8.23 -42.51
N TYR A 183 -5.46 8.36 -41.58
CA TYR A 183 -5.53 9.51 -40.67
C TYR A 183 -4.81 9.21 -39.36
N ASP A 184 -3.90 10.11 -38.94
CA ASP A 184 -3.14 9.99 -37.69
C ASP A 184 -4.03 9.78 -36.44
N VAL A 185 -5.23 10.39 -36.44
CA VAL A 185 -6.21 10.24 -35.35
C VAL A 185 -6.73 8.81 -35.26
N PHE A 186 -6.90 8.12 -36.39
CA PHE A 186 -7.32 6.73 -36.44
C PHE A 186 -6.19 5.78 -35.98
N THR A 187 -4.95 6.05 -36.39
CA THR A 187 -3.79 5.30 -35.87
C THR A 187 -3.67 5.44 -34.35
N THR A 188 -3.91 6.65 -33.84
CA THR A 188 -3.93 6.93 -32.38
C THR A 188 -5.02 6.12 -31.68
N PHE A 189 -6.22 6.02 -32.27
CA PHE A 189 -7.30 5.16 -31.76
C PHE A 189 -6.86 3.71 -31.65
N LEU A 190 -6.34 3.11 -32.73
CA LEU A 190 -5.93 1.69 -32.74
C LEU A 190 -4.82 1.38 -31.73
N VAL A 191 -3.81 2.24 -31.62
CA VAL A 191 -2.71 2.05 -30.67
C VAL A 191 -3.22 2.17 -29.23
N ALA A 192 -4.04 3.16 -28.94
CA ALA A 192 -4.61 3.35 -27.60
C ALA A 192 -5.58 2.22 -27.22
N ASP A 193 -6.34 1.71 -28.19
CA ASP A 193 -7.22 0.55 -28.00
C ASP A 193 -6.43 -0.71 -27.62
N ALA A 194 -5.39 -1.02 -28.40
CA ALA A 194 -4.51 -2.15 -28.14
C ALA A 194 -3.82 -2.06 -26.77
N ILE A 195 -3.26 -0.89 -26.42
CA ILE A 195 -2.64 -0.67 -25.10
C ILE A 195 -3.67 -0.90 -24.00
N SER A 196 -4.90 -0.37 -24.14
CA SER A 196 -5.96 -0.55 -23.17
C SER A 196 -6.33 -2.02 -22.97
N LEU A 197 -6.49 -2.76 -24.06
CA LEU A 197 -6.84 -4.17 -24.07
C LEU A 197 -5.76 -5.02 -23.40
N PHE A 198 -4.50 -4.92 -23.83
CA PHE A 198 -3.42 -5.75 -23.31
C PHE A 198 -3.11 -5.45 -21.84
N THR A 199 -3.13 -4.18 -21.44
CA THR A 199 -2.91 -3.80 -20.04
C THR A 199 -4.07 -4.23 -19.15
N SER A 200 -5.32 -4.16 -19.63
CA SER A 200 -6.47 -4.69 -18.91
C SER A 200 -6.41 -6.21 -18.73
N ALA A 201 -6.11 -6.94 -19.81
CA ALA A 201 -5.96 -8.39 -19.77
C ALA A 201 -4.85 -8.82 -18.78
N THR A 202 -3.71 -8.12 -18.80
CA THR A 202 -2.61 -8.33 -17.85
C THR A 202 -3.06 -8.09 -16.41
N SER A 203 -3.80 -7.00 -16.16
CA SER A 203 -4.37 -6.71 -14.84
C SER A 203 -5.31 -7.83 -14.36
N VAL A 204 -6.17 -8.36 -15.24
CA VAL A 204 -7.09 -9.46 -14.91
C VAL A 204 -6.32 -10.71 -14.51
N LEU A 205 -5.28 -11.07 -15.27
CA LEU A 205 -4.42 -12.22 -14.94
C LEU A 205 -3.75 -12.07 -13.57
N ILE A 206 -3.29 -10.86 -13.23
CA ILE A 206 -2.71 -10.58 -11.90
C ILE A 206 -3.76 -10.74 -10.80
N PHE A 207 -4.99 -10.25 -10.99
CA PHE A 207 -6.05 -10.40 -9.99
C PHE A 207 -6.50 -11.87 -9.84
N ILE A 208 -6.61 -12.62 -10.94
CA ILE A 208 -6.86 -14.07 -10.90
C ILE A 208 -5.73 -14.79 -10.15
N TRP A 209 -4.48 -14.37 -10.34
CA TRP A 209 -3.36 -14.91 -9.57
C TRP A 209 -3.53 -14.64 -8.07
N ILE A 210 -3.97 -13.45 -7.68
CA ILE A 210 -4.26 -13.15 -6.26
C ILE A 210 -5.39 -14.06 -5.74
N LEU A 211 -6.44 -14.27 -6.52
CA LEU A 211 -7.57 -15.13 -6.13
C LEU A 211 -7.20 -16.61 -6.00
N THR A 212 -6.27 -17.11 -6.82
CA THR A 212 -5.88 -18.54 -6.87
C THR A 212 -4.71 -18.89 -5.96
N SER A 213 -3.92 -17.91 -5.50
CA SER A 213 -2.79 -18.15 -4.60
C SER A 213 -3.25 -18.76 -3.26
N ARG A 214 -2.55 -19.79 -2.77
CA ARG A 214 -2.69 -20.23 -1.37
C ARG A 214 -1.91 -19.27 -0.48
N PHE A 215 -2.55 -18.75 0.56
CA PHE A 215 -2.01 -17.68 1.40
C PHE A 215 -1.13 -18.27 2.50
N ALA A 216 0.18 -18.34 2.26
CA ALA A 216 1.14 -18.62 3.33
C ALA A 216 1.49 -17.30 4.04
N GLU A 217 1.35 -17.28 5.37
CA GLU A 217 1.44 -16.10 6.23
C GLU A 217 2.70 -15.22 6.02
N LYS A 218 3.85 -15.83 5.74
CA LYS A 218 5.12 -15.12 5.51
C LYS A 218 5.23 -14.48 4.12
N ASP A 219 4.54 -15.00 3.12
CA ASP A 219 4.48 -14.43 1.77
C ASP A 219 3.36 -13.39 1.63
N PHE A 220 2.37 -13.44 2.53
CA PHE A 220 1.20 -12.57 2.56
C PHE A 220 1.57 -11.09 2.63
N LEU A 221 2.48 -10.74 3.56
CA LEU A 221 2.71 -9.35 3.95
C LEU A 221 3.52 -8.54 2.95
N LYS A 222 4.29 -9.19 2.07
CA LYS A 222 5.16 -8.49 1.11
C LYS A 222 4.71 -8.65 -0.34
N ARG A 223 4.28 -9.86 -0.74
CA ARG A 223 3.99 -10.14 -2.16
C ARG A 223 2.60 -9.69 -2.58
N ILE A 224 1.60 -9.79 -1.70
CA ILE A 224 0.22 -9.44 -2.03
C ILE A 224 0.03 -7.94 -2.27
N PRO A 225 0.44 -7.03 -1.37
CA PRO A 225 0.27 -5.60 -1.64
C PRO A 225 0.98 -5.18 -2.93
N PHE A 226 2.15 -5.75 -3.23
CA PHE A 226 2.87 -5.47 -4.47
C PHE A 226 2.13 -5.98 -5.71
N LYS A 227 1.60 -7.21 -5.68
CA LYS A 227 0.79 -7.76 -6.78
C LYS A 227 -0.51 -6.98 -6.98
N LEU A 228 -1.19 -6.62 -5.89
CA LEU A 228 -2.41 -5.82 -5.94
C LEU A 228 -2.13 -4.45 -6.56
N LEU A 229 -1.02 -3.81 -6.16
CA LEU A 229 -0.58 -2.53 -6.72
C LEU A 229 -0.22 -2.63 -8.20
N ALA A 230 0.51 -3.67 -8.60
CA ALA A 230 0.85 -3.91 -10.00
C ALA A 230 -0.41 -4.10 -10.85
N GLY A 231 -1.37 -4.92 -10.40
CA GLY A 231 -2.65 -5.10 -11.07
C GLY A 231 -3.42 -3.79 -11.21
N LEU A 232 -3.55 -3.02 -10.13
CA LEU A 232 -4.22 -1.73 -10.13
C LEU A 232 -3.53 -0.70 -11.05
N GLY A 233 -2.21 -0.72 -11.12
CA GLY A 233 -1.42 0.12 -12.04
C GLY A 233 -1.69 -0.20 -13.52
N PHE A 234 -1.73 -1.48 -13.89
CA PHE A 234 -2.10 -1.89 -15.25
C PHE A 234 -3.56 -1.55 -15.59
N LEU A 235 -4.49 -1.74 -14.64
CA LEU A 235 -5.90 -1.36 -14.82
C LEU A 235 -6.05 0.15 -15.04
N PHE A 236 -5.29 0.94 -14.27
CA PHE A 236 -5.31 2.39 -14.40
C PHE A 236 -4.78 2.84 -15.77
N LEU A 237 -3.64 2.28 -16.22
CA LEU A 237 -3.10 2.53 -17.55
C LEU A 237 -4.11 2.16 -18.64
N SER A 238 -4.83 1.06 -18.44
CA SER A 238 -5.89 0.64 -19.36
C SER A 238 -7.03 1.66 -19.46
N VAL A 239 -7.52 2.17 -18.33
CA VAL A 239 -8.56 3.21 -18.30
C VAL A 239 -8.09 4.49 -18.98
N ALA A 240 -6.86 4.94 -18.70
CA ALA A 240 -6.30 6.12 -19.34
C ALA A 240 -6.21 5.95 -20.87
N SER A 241 -5.73 4.80 -21.33
CA SER A 241 -5.65 4.48 -22.76
C SER A 241 -7.03 4.35 -23.41
N MET A 242 -8.02 3.78 -22.70
CA MET A 242 -9.42 3.72 -23.17
C MET A 242 -10.00 5.12 -23.38
N MET A 243 -9.71 6.08 -22.49
CA MET A 243 -10.16 7.46 -22.66
C MET A 243 -9.52 8.16 -23.86
N VAL A 244 -8.23 7.89 -24.12
CA VAL A 244 -7.54 8.36 -25.34
C VAL A 244 -8.17 7.76 -26.59
N ALA A 245 -8.42 6.45 -26.60
CA ALA A 245 -9.10 5.77 -27.70
C ALA A 245 -10.49 6.37 -27.95
N PHE A 246 -11.28 6.61 -26.90
CA PHE A 246 -12.58 7.25 -27.01
C PHE A 246 -12.51 8.66 -27.62
N CYS A 247 -11.56 9.49 -27.17
CA CYS A 247 -11.37 10.83 -27.74
C CYS A 247 -10.96 10.77 -29.23
N ALA A 248 -10.06 9.85 -29.59
CA ALA A 248 -9.64 9.64 -30.97
C ALA A 248 -10.81 9.15 -31.84
N ALA A 249 -11.62 8.21 -31.35
CA ALA A 249 -12.81 7.72 -32.04
C ALA A 249 -13.83 8.84 -32.28
N LEU A 250 -14.09 9.69 -31.27
CA LEU A 250 -14.92 10.89 -31.46
C LEU A 250 -14.32 11.84 -32.49
N GLY A 251 -13.01 12.01 -32.52
CA GLY A 251 -12.31 12.83 -33.51
C GLY A 251 -12.54 12.32 -34.93
N VAL A 252 -12.44 11.00 -35.15
CA VAL A 252 -12.71 10.35 -36.44
C VAL A 252 -14.17 10.56 -36.86
N VAL A 253 -15.14 10.34 -35.96
CA VAL A 253 -16.58 10.46 -36.26
C VAL A 253 -16.98 11.92 -36.52
N LEU A 254 -16.40 12.89 -35.81
CA LEU A 254 -16.79 14.31 -35.87
C LEU A 254 -15.96 15.13 -36.87
N ASN A 255 -15.03 14.50 -37.60
CA ASN A 255 -14.02 15.17 -38.42
C ASN A 255 -14.59 16.06 -39.55
N HIS A 256 -15.89 15.95 -39.87
CA HIS A 256 -16.47 16.61 -41.05
C HIS A 256 -17.26 17.91 -40.79
N TYR A 257 -17.50 18.33 -39.54
CA TYR A 257 -18.36 19.51 -39.29
C TYR A 257 -17.87 20.44 -38.18
N TRP A 258 -17.56 21.69 -38.55
CA TRP A 258 -17.14 22.79 -37.66
C TRP A 258 -18.13 23.10 -36.52
N ALA A 259 -19.42 22.78 -36.68
CA ALA A 259 -20.45 22.95 -35.65
C ALA A 259 -20.28 21.99 -34.45
N TYR A 260 -19.65 20.83 -34.64
CA TYR A 260 -19.48 19.80 -33.60
C TYR A 260 -18.17 19.95 -32.80
N LYS A 261 -17.34 20.94 -33.12
CA LYS A 261 -16.08 21.21 -32.41
C LYS A 261 -16.31 21.48 -30.90
N ARG A 262 -17.44 22.11 -30.55
CA ARG A 262 -17.83 22.31 -29.13
C ARG A 262 -18.22 21.00 -28.44
N LEU A 263 -18.87 20.08 -29.15
CA LEU A 263 -19.24 18.76 -28.62
C LEU A 263 -18.00 17.86 -28.46
N PHE A 264 -17.04 17.94 -29.37
CA PHE A 264 -15.75 17.27 -29.25
C PHE A 264 -14.97 17.76 -28.01
N ILE A 265 -14.87 19.08 -27.82
CA ILE A 265 -14.20 19.67 -26.64
C ILE A 265 -14.93 19.26 -25.35
N GLY A 266 -16.26 19.29 -25.33
CA GLY A 266 -17.05 18.82 -24.19
C GLY A 266 -16.84 17.34 -23.86
N GLY A 267 -16.81 16.47 -24.88
CA GLY A 267 -16.57 15.04 -24.71
C GLY A 267 -15.16 14.71 -24.22
N ALA A 268 -14.15 15.42 -24.72
CA ALA A 268 -12.76 15.28 -24.28
C ALA A 268 -12.57 15.72 -22.81
N ILE A 269 -13.22 16.82 -22.41
CA ILE A 269 -13.21 17.28 -21.01
C ILE A 269 -13.91 16.26 -20.11
N LEU A 270 -15.10 15.79 -20.49
CA LEU A 270 -15.85 14.83 -19.68
C LEU A 270 -15.13 13.48 -19.55
N GLY A 271 -14.54 12.98 -20.63
CA GLY A 271 -13.78 11.72 -20.67
C GLY A 271 -12.47 11.78 -19.89
N SER A 272 -11.93 12.97 -19.62
CA SER A 272 -10.70 13.12 -18.84
C SER A 272 -10.94 13.25 -17.33
N ILE A 273 -12.19 13.51 -16.88
CA ILE A 273 -12.55 13.61 -15.45
C ILE A 273 -12.17 12.34 -14.67
N PRO A 274 -12.49 11.10 -15.12
CA PRO A 274 -12.11 9.90 -14.38
C PRO A 274 -10.60 9.76 -14.23
N VAL A 275 -9.82 10.17 -15.24
CA VAL A 275 -8.36 10.15 -15.20
C VAL A 275 -7.85 11.16 -14.17
N PHE A 276 -8.30 12.41 -14.22
CA PHE A 276 -7.88 13.44 -13.27
C PHE A 276 -8.25 13.14 -11.82
N VAL A 277 -9.35 12.42 -11.57
CA VAL A 277 -9.76 12.01 -10.21
C VAL A 277 -8.99 10.77 -9.74
N LEU A 278 -8.74 9.81 -10.62
CA LEU A 278 -8.12 8.54 -10.24
C LEU A 278 -6.58 8.62 -10.17
N VAL A 279 -5.91 9.39 -11.04
CA VAL A 279 -4.43 9.50 -11.04
C VAL A 279 -3.88 9.93 -9.68
N PRO A 280 -4.35 11.03 -9.03
CA PRO A 280 -3.77 11.50 -7.78
C PRO A 280 -4.02 10.50 -6.64
N SER A 281 -5.18 9.84 -6.63
CA SER A 281 -5.53 8.81 -5.66
C SER A 281 -4.60 7.60 -5.77
N GLN A 282 -4.34 7.12 -7.00
CA GLN A 282 -3.45 5.98 -7.25
C GLN A 282 -1.97 6.33 -7.01
N LEU A 283 -1.52 7.51 -7.44
CA LEU A 283 -0.16 7.98 -7.19
C LEU A 283 0.10 8.16 -5.70
N ARG A 284 -0.87 8.67 -4.93
CA ARG A 284 -0.76 8.76 -3.48
C ARG A 284 -0.61 7.37 -2.85
N LEU A 285 -1.40 6.40 -3.30
CA LEU A 285 -1.38 5.03 -2.78
C LEU A 285 -0.09 4.28 -3.15
N ILE A 286 0.39 4.43 -4.39
CA ILE A 286 1.69 3.92 -4.86
C ILE A 286 2.83 4.58 -4.09
N TYR A 287 2.80 5.91 -3.93
CA TYR A 287 3.79 6.67 -3.19
C TYR A 287 3.82 6.22 -1.74
N GLU A 288 2.69 6.16 -1.05
CA GLU A 288 2.62 5.68 0.33
C GLU A 288 3.20 4.27 0.43
N ILE A 289 2.82 3.32 -0.43
CA ILE A 289 3.37 1.96 -0.38
C ILE A 289 4.88 1.93 -0.67
N LEU A 290 5.38 2.67 -1.66
CA LEU A 290 6.82 2.77 -1.96
C LEU A 290 7.59 3.39 -0.79
N LEU A 291 7.08 4.49 -0.25
CA LEU A 291 7.63 5.19 0.89
C LEU A 291 7.69 4.28 2.12
N TYR A 292 6.61 3.56 2.41
CA TYR A 292 6.54 2.66 3.56
C TYR A 292 7.34 1.35 3.35
N THR A 293 7.56 0.93 2.10
CA THR A 293 8.34 -0.29 1.77
C THR A 293 9.84 -0.03 1.67
N LEU A 294 10.25 1.15 1.20
CA LEU A 294 11.66 1.54 1.01
C LEU A 294 12.20 2.41 2.16
N SER A 295 11.35 3.24 2.76
CA SER A 295 11.78 4.12 3.83
C SER A 295 11.74 3.35 5.14
N ASN A 296 12.93 2.98 5.61
CA ASN A 296 13.14 2.43 6.93
C ASN A 296 12.63 3.47 7.95
N PRO A 297 11.57 3.21 8.74
CA PRO A 297 10.96 4.22 9.60
C PRO A 297 11.96 4.79 10.61
N ILE A 298 12.99 4.04 10.98
CA ILE A 298 14.01 4.49 11.93
C ILE A 298 14.92 5.58 11.34
N ARG A 299 15.12 5.64 10.02
CA ARG A 299 16.11 6.53 9.38
C ARG A 299 15.57 7.92 9.02
N ARG A 300 14.28 8.20 9.24
CA ARG A 300 13.63 9.44 8.81
C ARG A 300 13.87 10.66 9.70
N GLY A 301 14.49 10.50 10.87
CA GLY A 301 14.73 11.59 11.82
C GLY A 301 16.15 12.15 11.84
N SER A 302 17.02 11.82 10.87
CA SER A 302 18.44 12.24 10.89
C SER A 302 18.80 13.40 9.96
N ASN A 303 17.83 14.18 9.48
CA ASN A 303 18.08 15.40 8.71
C ASN A 303 17.38 16.58 9.38
#